data_AF-A0A2G5WZ03-F1
#
_entry.id   AF-A0A2G5WZ03-F1
#
_cell.length_a   1.000
_cell.length_b   1.000
_cell.length_c   1.000
_cell.angle_alpha   90.00
_cell.angle_beta   90.00
_cell.angle_gamma   90.00
#
_symmetry.space_group_name_H-M   'P 1'
#
loop_
_entity.id
_entity.type
_entity.pdbx_description
1 polymer ?
#
loop_
_entity_poly.entity_id
_entity_poly.type
_entity_poly.pdbx_seq_one_letter_code
_entity_poly.pdbx_strand_id
1 'polypeptide(L)'
;MKKKALFTTASIFALSAITPAVSAAVEDTMKYEDAQVGFYNVKTGKVLSSDSFVYLSTSEKVQILTNQFFYFADGQGGAIQAVHLLEAETDEIMISKIVEQMTVENEFNVRLTADGRVIFLSKEDVLNSLQEAIDKAKEQLEQLTDEQKKAVEAAIKEAEALLKDVNASIDDLNKALKKLEDAIKGANTVDPSVKAAQDAVKLAQQTLKKEDIEKAKQLVSNLKDGAIKDELQNILNGLSSPTIDLSDLDDLIKEARNIISNAAHLYTPESLKSLELAIQKANIVRQQYDGKDLTTEAQQVITRETNDLRIVIDQLVKAEELTFTPTEETKKNAPLFLDPVVTKLDDQQKNSGGVLGLDIGVLELGLLSASQISQISENNRFHIDVKKGTTLDATSSVAIHTVLGGHAFQVFVLKQNEEGDYINVDTYKGSSGGALGITVSTKIDMNTLEEGSYEIILSVKEGLSVVQVIPFKLINLVEKDFNQVATEDSRVSGNVLLGQNLGQDDNLIVTDIREKSAGTSQSIGINGTEIQGKYGQLQINKNGTYNYMPKSDRAIVGKVELFEFTMKDTADNRTAKGTLEIQLGEVAGK
;
A
#
# COMPACT_ATOMS: atom_id res chain seq x y z
N MET A 1 45.58 0.88 -2.40
CA MET A 1 46.82 1.67 -2.47
C MET A 1 46.55 3.04 -1.86
N LYS A 2 47.46 3.51 -1.00
CA LYS A 2 47.29 4.60 -0.03
C LYS A 2 46.63 5.85 -0.64
N LYS A 3 45.66 6.42 0.08
CA LYS A 3 45.00 7.69 -0.23
C LYS A 3 46.08 8.74 -0.51
N LYS A 4 46.23 9.16 -1.76
CA LYS A 4 46.95 10.39 -2.10
C LYS A 4 46.17 11.53 -1.43
N ALA A 5 46.74 12.13 -0.40
CA ALA A 5 46.25 13.40 0.11
C ALA A 5 46.27 14.39 -1.06
N LEU A 6 45.09 14.74 -1.58
CA LEU A 6 44.95 15.93 -2.40
C LEU A 6 45.16 17.10 -1.43
N PHE A 7 46.34 17.70 -1.46
CA PHE A 7 46.56 19.01 -0.88
C PHE A 7 45.69 20.00 -1.66
N THR A 8 44.54 20.34 -1.11
CA THR A 8 43.71 21.43 -1.60
C THR A 8 44.31 22.74 -1.13
N THR A 9 44.15 23.81 -1.91
CA THR A 9 44.57 25.18 -1.57
C THR A 9 44.16 25.62 -0.15
N ALA A 10 43.09 25.03 0.40
CA ALA A 10 42.62 25.27 1.76
C ALA A 10 43.63 24.88 2.86
N SER A 11 44.46 23.84 2.65
CA SER A 11 45.47 23.42 3.64
C SER A 11 46.65 24.40 3.73
N ILE A 12 46.96 25.11 2.64
CA ILE A 12 48.06 26.09 2.58
C ILE A 12 47.66 27.42 3.26
N PHE A 13 46.38 27.81 3.17
CA PHE A 13 45.88 29.03 3.81
C PHE A 13 45.75 28.93 5.35
N ALA A 14 45.68 27.72 5.91
CA ALA A 14 45.54 27.51 7.36
C ALA A 14 46.82 27.79 8.19
N LEU A 15 47.98 27.96 7.55
CA LEU A 15 49.25 28.24 8.22
C LEU A 15 49.41 29.70 8.71
N SER A 16 48.51 30.61 8.33
CA SER A 16 48.62 32.06 8.57
C SER A 16 48.28 32.56 10.00
N ALA A 17 48.35 31.68 11.01
CA ALA A 17 47.88 32.00 12.36
C ALA A 17 48.75 31.39 13.48
N ILE A 18 50.08 31.57 13.45
CA ILE A 18 50.92 31.29 14.62
C ILE A 18 51.97 32.40 14.76
N THR A 19 51.79 33.28 15.75
CA THR A 19 52.77 34.29 16.14
C THR A 19 53.68 33.71 17.24
N PRO A 20 55.00 33.60 17.05
CA PRO A 20 55.92 33.54 18.18
C PRO A 20 56.32 34.96 18.58
N ALA A 21 56.08 35.31 19.83
CA ALA A 21 56.89 36.33 20.51
C ALA A 21 58.32 35.77 20.63
N VAL A 22 59.40 36.55 20.51
CA VAL A 22 60.07 37.14 21.68
C VAL A 22 61.31 37.98 21.27
N SER A 23 61.49 39.10 22.00
CA SER A 23 62.70 39.82 22.44
C SER A 23 63.61 40.55 21.45
N ALA A 24 63.81 41.83 21.80
CA ALA A 24 64.78 42.78 21.28
C ALA A 24 66.22 42.53 21.76
N ALA A 25 67.16 42.76 20.85
CA ALA A 25 68.47 43.46 20.94
C ALA A 25 69.27 43.02 19.70
N VAL A 26 69.72 43.87 18.78
CA VAL A 26 70.82 44.85 18.87
C VAL A 26 70.68 45.86 17.71
N GLU A 27 71.18 47.08 17.91
CA GLU A 27 71.12 48.24 17.01
C GLU A 27 71.82 48.10 15.65
N ASP A 28 71.18 48.79 14.68
CA ASP A 28 71.66 49.39 13.42
C ASP A 28 71.29 48.69 12.08
N THR A 29 70.65 49.48 11.21
CA THR A 29 70.31 49.28 9.77
C THR A 29 69.12 48.40 9.34
N MET A 30 68.24 49.02 8.50
CA MET A 30 67.10 48.48 7.71
C MET A 30 65.98 47.73 8.46
N LYS A 31 64.73 48.22 8.35
CA LYS A 31 63.54 47.46 8.76
C LYS A 31 63.56 46.10 8.05
N TYR A 32 63.50 45.02 8.82
CA TYR A 32 63.33 43.69 8.28
C TYR A 32 61.89 43.58 7.75
N GLU A 33 61.75 43.34 6.44
CA GLU A 33 60.44 43.20 5.78
C GLU A 33 60.21 41.72 5.47
N ASP A 34 59.01 41.23 5.77
CA ASP A 34 58.61 39.86 5.46
C ASP A 34 58.55 39.65 3.94
N ALA A 35 59.03 38.50 3.48
CA ALA A 35 59.02 38.17 2.06
C ALA A 35 57.60 38.05 1.52
N GLN A 36 57.39 38.27 0.22
CA GLN A 36 56.11 37.95 -0.40
C GLN A 36 55.79 36.45 -0.23
N VAL A 37 54.53 36.07 -0.01
CA VAL A 37 54.15 34.66 0.06
C VAL A 37 54.52 33.91 -1.23
N GLY A 38 55.29 32.82 -1.11
CA GLY A 38 55.78 32.09 -2.28
C GLY A 38 56.98 31.18 -2.02
N PHE A 39 57.38 30.46 -3.07
CA PHE A 39 58.56 29.60 -3.08
C PHE A 39 59.78 30.35 -3.59
N TYR A 40 60.86 30.33 -2.81
CA TYR A 40 62.14 30.98 -3.09
C TYR A 40 63.23 29.93 -3.20
N ASN A 41 63.92 29.90 -4.33
CA ASN A 41 65.15 29.14 -4.45
C ASN A 41 66.32 29.98 -3.91
N VAL A 42 66.83 29.65 -2.73
CA VAL A 42 67.88 30.42 -2.06
C VAL A 42 69.26 30.29 -2.72
N LYS A 43 69.39 29.43 -3.74
CA LYS A 43 70.63 29.24 -4.50
C LYS A 43 70.57 29.85 -5.90
N THR A 44 69.44 29.70 -6.58
CA THR A 44 69.28 30.13 -7.98
C THR A 44 68.57 31.49 -8.10
N GLY A 45 67.92 31.95 -7.03
CA GLY A 45 67.19 33.22 -6.98
C GLY A 45 65.77 33.13 -7.52
N LYS A 46 65.39 31.96 -8.08
CA LYS A 46 64.07 31.72 -8.66
C LYS A 46 62.97 31.88 -7.62
N VAL A 47 62.03 32.79 -7.87
CA VAL A 47 60.83 32.99 -7.06
C VAL A 47 59.57 32.55 -7.82
N LEU A 48 58.67 31.89 -7.11
CA LEU A 48 57.34 31.51 -7.58
C LEU A 48 56.31 31.96 -6.55
N SER A 49 55.39 32.85 -6.95
CA SER A 49 54.31 33.24 -6.05
C SER A 49 53.41 32.03 -5.74
N SER A 50 52.72 32.08 -4.60
CA SER A 50 51.72 31.08 -4.21
C SER A 50 50.69 30.83 -5.32
N ASP A 51 50.26 31.90 -5.99
CA ASP A 51 49.22 31.86 -7.01
C ASP A 51 49.72 31.19 -8.29
N SER A 52 50.98 31.40 -8.65
CA SER A 52 51.58 30.76 -9.83
C SER A 52 51.81 29.26 -9.63
N PHE A 53 52.07 28.81 -8.40
CA PHE A 53 52.35 27.40 -8.10
C PHE A 53 51.18 26.48 -8.49
N VAL A 54 49.93 26.93 -8.34
CA VAL A 54 48.72 26.13 -8.66
C VAL A 54 48.65 25.77 -10.14
N TYR A 55 49.18 26.62 -11.02
CA TYR A 55 49.12 26.47 -12.48
C TYR A 55 50.31 25.72 -13.08
N LEU A 56 51.29 25.34 -12.27
CA LEU A 56 52.44 24.56 -12.73
C LEU A 56 52.03 23.12 -13.08
N SER A 57 52.74 22.54 -14.05
CA SER A 57 52.59 21.12 -14.38
C SER A 57 52.99 20.23 -13.21
N THR A 58 52.51 18.98 -13.20
CA THR A 58 52.89 18.00 -12.17
C THR A 58 54.41 17.80 -12.09
N SER A 59 55.11 17.84 -13.23
CA SER A 59 56.57 17.71 -13.28
C SER A 59 57.26 18.89 -12.58
N GLU A 60 56.85 20.12 -12.87
CA GLU A 60 57.41 21.33 -12.26
C GLU A 60 57.12 21.42 -10.76
N LYS A 61 55.90 21.07 -10.35
CA LYS A 61 55.54 20.98 -8.92
C LYS A 61 56.42 19.99 -8.18
N VAL A 62 56.65 18.81 -8.76
CA VAL A 62 57.56 17.81 -8.19
C VAL A 62 58.99 18.35 -8.12
N GLN A 63 59.50 19.00 -9.16
CA GLN A 63 60.85 19.59 -9.13
C GLN A 63 61.03 20.64 -8.02
N ILE A 64 60.03 21.48 -7.77
CA ILE A 64 60.09 22.47 -6.69
C ILE A 64 60.03 21.78 -5.33
N LEU A 65 59.06 20.90 -5.14
CA LEU A 65 58.81 20.25 -3.85
C LEU A 65 59.86 19.20 -3.49
N THR A 66 60.74 18.80 -4.41
CA THR A 66 61.83 17.83 -4.14
C THR A 66 63.20 18.47 -4.08
N ASN A 67 63.31 19.78 -4.34
CA ASN A 67 64.57 20.49 -4.36
C ASN A 67 64.85 21.15 -3.01
N GLN A 68 66.00 20.79 -2.43
CA GLN A 68 66.43 21.19 -1.09
C GLN A 68 66.72 22.69 -0.95
N PHE A 69 66.88 23.43 -2.06
CA PHE A 69 67.13 24.86 -2.02
C PHE A 69 65.85 25.70 -2.17
N PHE A 70 64.67 25.08 -2.30
CA PHE A 70 63.42 25.82 -2.24
C PHE A 70 62.89 25.93 -0.81
N TYR A 71 62.55 27.16 -0.42
CA TYR A 71 61.86 27.48 0.80
C TYR A 71 60.55 28.19 0.48
N PHE A 72 59.46 27.79 1.12
CA PHE A 72 58.19 28.51 1.09
C PHE A 72 58.17 29.54 2.21
N ALA A 73 58.07 30.82 1.87
CA ALA A 73 57.84 31.90 2.81
C ALA A 73 56.33 32.15 2.96
N ASP A 74 55.86 32.29 4.20
CA ASP A 74 54.43 32.44 4.52
C ASP A 74 53.93 33.89 4.45
N GLY A 75 54.83 34.86 4.30
CA GLY A 75 54.51 36.30 4.31
C GLY A 75 54.26 36.89 5.70
N GLN A 76 54.59 36.14 6.75
CA GLN A 76 54.50 36.52 8.16
C GLN A 76 55.82 36.30 8.92
N GLY A 77 56.93 36.13 8.19
CA GLY A 77 58.27 35.93 8.74
C GLY A 77 58.64 34.46 8.99
N GLY A 78 57.80 33.50 8.60
CA GLY A 78 58.08 32.07 8.64
C GLY A 78 58.53 31.52 7.28
N ALA A 79 59.42 30.53 7.33
CA ALA A 79 59.89 29.81 6.15
C ALA A 79 59.95 28.30 6.41
N ILE A 80 59.59 27.50 5.41
CA ILE A 80 59.69 26.03 5.46
C ILE A 80 60.35 25.50 4.20
N GLN A 81 61.29 24.56 4.35
CA GLN A 81 61.91 23.90 3.20
C GLN A 81 60.84 23.12 2.42
N ALA A 82 60.76 23.31 1.10
CA ALA A 82 59.67 22.81 0.26
C ALA A 82 59.49 21.29 0.32
N VAL A 83 60.58 20.55 0.58
CA VAL A 83 60.55 19.08 0.75
C VAL A 83 59.71 18.63 1.94
N HIS A 84 59.67 19.41 3.02
CA HIS A 84 58.88 19.08 4.20
C HIS A 84 57.37 19.22 3.95
N LEU A 85 56.94 19.95 2.91
CA LEU A 85 55.55 20.01 2.47
C LEU A 85 55.06 18.67 1.87
N LEU A 86 55.98 17.82 1.41
CA LEU A 86 55.67 16.47 0.91
C LEU A 86 55.85 15.38 1.98
N GLU A 87 56.84 15.54 2.84
CA GLU A 87 57.26 14.51 3.80
C GLU A 87 56.46 14.53 5.10
N ALA A 88 55.87 15.67 5.47
CA ALA A 88 55.09 15.77 6.70
C ALA A 88 53.79 14.94 6.62
N GLU A 89 53.63 13.99 7.54
CA GLU A 89 52.44 13.15 7.61
C GLU A 89 51.25 13.85 8.30
N THR A 90 51.51 14.92 9.06
CA THR A 90 50.51 15.70 9.79
C THR A 90 50.86 17.19 9.79
N ASP A 91 49.84 18.04 10.00
CA ASP A 91 50.01 19.49 10.14
C ASP A 91 50.93 19.85 11.31
N GLU A 92 50.88 19.09 12.41
CA GLU A 92 51.76 19.30 13.58
C GLU A 92 53.24 19.04 13.24
N ILE A 93 53.52 17.97 12.46
CA ILE A 93 54.88 17.69 11.97
C ILE A 93 55.33 18.79 11.00
N MET A 94 54.45 19.24 10.11
CA MET A 94 54.74 20.32 9.16
C MET A 94 55.06 21.63 9.87
N ILE A 95 54.23 22.04 10.83
CA ILE A 95 54.43 23.27 11.63
C ILE A 95 55.75 23.20 12.40
N SER A 96 56.13 22.03 12.93
CA SER A 96 57.42 21.86 13.63
C SER A 96 58.66 22.05 12.75
N LYS A 97 58.50 22.06 11.42
CA LYS A 97 59.57 22.28 10.44
C LYS A 97 59.67 23.72 9.94
N ILE A 98 58.77 24.60 10.39
CA ILE A 98 58.84 26.02 10.08
C ILE A 98 59.95 26.64 10.92
N VAL A 99 60.82 27.40 10.26
CA VAL A 99 61.89 28.20 10.85
C VAL A 99 61.62 29.67 10.59
N GLU A 100 62.26 30.56 11.34
CA GLU A 100 62.19 32.00 11.04
C GLU A 100 62.85 32.28 9.69
N GLN A 101 62.25 33.17 8.87
CA GLN A 101 62.79 33.60 7.57
C GLN A 101 64.26 34.04 7.69
N MET A 102 64.59 34.76 8.77
CA MET A 102 65.95 35.26 9.03
C MET A 102 66.96 34.13 9.26
N THR A 103 66.52 32.98 9.78
CA THR A 103 67.39 31.81 9.95
C THR A 103 67.82 31.29 8.58
N VAL A 104 66.88 31.17 7.63
CA VAL A 104 67.17 30.73 6.25
C VAL A 104 68.04 31.76 5.53
N GLU A 105 67.72 33.05 5.66
CA GLU A 105 68.48 34.13 5.04
C GLU A 105 69.94 34.17 5.50
N ASN A 106 70.19 34.03 6.80
CA ASN A 106 71.53 33.99 7.37
C ASN A 106 72.29 32.71 6.98
N GLU A 107 71.60 31.56 6.91
CA GLU A 107 72.22 30.29 6.51
C GLU A 107 72.76 30.33 5.07
N PHE A 108 72.01 30.95 4.15
CA PHE A 108 72.34 30.99 2.73
C PHE A 108 72.95 32.32 2.27
N ASN A 109 73.20 33.28 3.18
CA ASN A 109 73.67 34.63 2.85
C ASN A 109 72.80 35.33 1.79
N VAL A 110 71.49 35.27 1.94
CA VAL A 110 70.50 35.90 1.04
C VAL A 110 69.53 36.79 1.83
N ARG A 111 68.78 37.66 1.14
CA ARG A 111 67.59 38.32 1.68
C ARG A 111 66.39 38.06 0.77
N LEU A 112 65.27 37.64 1.36
CA LEU A 112 64.00 37.47 0.68
C LEU A 112 63.19 38.75 0.83
N THR A 113 62.69 39.30 -0.27
CA THR A 113 62.11 40.65 -0.27
C THR A 113 60.58 40.65 -0.35
N ALA A 114 59.96 41.72 0.16
CA ALA A 114 58.51 41.93 0.10
C ALA A 114 57.94 42.06 -1.33
N ASP A 115 58.80 42.32 -2.33
CA ASP A 115 58.42 42.33 -3.75
C ASP A 115 58.72 41.01 -4.48
N GLY A 116 59.05 39.95 -3.74
CA GLY A 116 59.16 38.60 -4.26
C GLY A 116 60.48 38.32 -4.99
N ARG A 117 61.62 38.70 -4.40
CA ARG A 117 62.97 38.46 -4.96
C ARG A 117 63.92 37.85 -3.93
N VAL A 118 65.00 37.26 -4.43
CA VAL A 118 66.16 36.84 -3.63
C VAL A 118 67.32 37.79 -3.91
N ILE A 119 67.78 38.51 -2.90
CA ILE A 119 69.00 39.34 -2.97
C ILE A 119 70.15 38.53 -2.39
N PHE A 120 71.17 38.25 -3.19
CA PHE A 120 72.35 37.52 -2.73
C PHE A 120 73.36 38.49 -2.12
N LEU A 121 73.92 38.11 -0.96
CA LEU A 121 74.89 38.92 -0.20
C LEU A 121 76.35 38.49 -0.44
N SER A 122 76.56 37.42 -1.22
CA SER A 122 77.87 36.90 -1.61
C SER A 122 78.13 37.14 -3.10
N LYS A 123 79.36 37.54 -3.47
CA LYS A 123 79.70 37.82 -4.87
C LYS A 123 79.63 36.54 -5.74
N GLU A 124 80.01 35.40 -5.19
CA GLU A 124 80.00 34.11 -5.91
C GLU A 124 78.57 33.66 -6.23
N ASP A 125 77.64 33.80 -5.28
CA ASP A 125 76.25 33.36 -5.46
C ASP A 125 75.49 34.26 -6.45
N VAL A 126 75.71 35.58 -6.42
CA VAL A 126 75.10 36.48 -7.41
C VAL A 126 75.61 36.15 -8.83
N LEU A 127 76.91 35.85 -8.98
CA LEU A 127 77.49 35.50 -10.29
C LEU A 127 76.90 34.19 -10.83
N ASN A 128 76.77 33.16 -9.97
CA ASN A 128 76.17 31.89 -10.34
C ASN A 128 74.69 32.03 -10.72
N SER A 129 73.91 32.74 -9.90
CA SER A 129 72.49 32.99 -10.16
C SER A 129 72.27 33.84 -11.42
N LEU A 130 73.11 34.87 -11.64
CA LEU A 130 73.06 35.70 -12.84
C LEU A 130 73.40 34.90 -14.11
N GLN A 131 74.38 34.01 -14.04
CA GLN A 131 74.72 33.10 -15.15
C GLN A 131 73.56 32.14 -15.47
N GLU A 132 72.98 31.50 -14.46
CA GLU A 132 71.82 30.61 -14.64
C GLU A 132 70.61 31.36 -15.22
N ALA A 133 70.34 32.57 -14.73
CA ALA A 133 69.28 33.43 -15.25
C ALA A 133 69.50 33.80 -16.72
N ILE A 134 70.74 34.09 -17.14
CA ILE A 134 71.09 34.35 -18.53
C ILE A 134 70.87 33.11 -19.41
N ASP A 135 71.34 31.94 -18.99
CA ASP A 135 71.21 30.71 -19.78
C ASP A 135 69.75 30.34 -19.99
N LYS A 136 68.93 30.48 -18.94
CA LYS A 136 67.49 30.28 -19.02
C LYS A 136 66.79 31.34 -19.87
N ALA A 137 67.20 32.61 -19.75
CA ALA A 137 66.65 33.69 -20.57
C ALA A 137 66.90 33.42 -22.07
N LYS A 138 68.08 32.91 -22.41
CA LYS A 138 68.43 32.52 -23.79
C LYS A 138 67.60 31.36 -24.30
N GLU A 139 67.33 30.35 -23.47
CA GLU A 139 66.41 29.26 -23.83
C GLU A 139 64.99 29.80 -24.08
N GLN A 140 64.54 30.74 -23.25
CA GLN A 140 63.21 31.35 -23.37
C GLN A 140 63.09 32.29 -24.58
N LEU A 141 64.19 32.87 -25.10
CA LEU A 141 64.15 33.71 -26.30
C LEU A 141 63.53 32.99 -27.48
N GLU A 142 63.71 31.68 -27.63
CA GLU A 142 63.13 30.90 -28.75
C GLU A 142 61.59 30.90 -28.74
N GLN A 143 60.97 31.13 -27.59
CA GLN A 143 59.51 31.08 -27.40
C GLN A 143 58.85 32.47 -27.43
N LEU A 144 59.64 33.55 -27.52
CA LEU A 144 59.14 34.92 -27.50
C LEU A 144 58.94 35.50 -28.90
N THR A 145 58.00 36.44 -29.03
CA THR A 145 57.82 37.22 -30.26
C THR A 145 58.95 38.21 -30.48
N ASP A 146 59.16 38.67 -31.72
CA ASP A 146 60.25 39.59 -32.08
C ASP A 146 60.20 40.91 -31.29
N GLU A 147 59.00 41.37 -30.92
CA GLU A 147 58.79 42.57 -30.09
C GLU A 147 59.22 42.35 -28.63
N GLN A 148 58.96 41.16 -28.09
CA GLN A 148 59.29 40.76 -26.71
C GLN A 148 60.77 40.42 -26.55
N LYS A 149 61.41 39.84 -27.57
CA LYS A 149 62.85 39.50 -27.58
C LYS A 149 63.74 40.72 -27.35
N LYS A 150 63.40 41.87 -27.94
CA LYS A 150 64.23 43.08 -27.91
C LYS A 150 64.57 43.55 -26.49
N ALA A 151 63.60 43.49 -25.57
CA ALA A 151 63.82 43.90 -24.17
C ALA A 151 64.65 42.87 -23.39
N VAL A 152 64.40 41.58 -23.64
CA VAL A 152 65.10 40.47 -22.98
C VAL A 152 66.55 40.36 -23.47
N GLU A 153 66.80 40.48 -24.76
CA GLU A 153 68.16 40.49 -25.36
C GLU A 153 69.01 41.66 -24.85
N ALA A 154 68.41 42.85 -24.69
CA ALA A 154 69.09 44.01 -24.12
C ALA A 154 69.51 43.76 -22.67
N ALA A 155 68.64 43.15 -21.86
CA ALA A 155 68.94 42.82 -20.47
C ALA A 155 69.98 41.69 -20.35
N ILE A 156 69.93 40.67 -21.22
CA ILE A 156 70.96 39.61 -21.29
C ILE A 156 72.33 40.23 -21.59
N LYS A 157 72.41 41.11 -22.58
CA LYS A 157 73.67 41.75 -22.98
C LYS A 157 74.31 42.56 -21.84
N GLU A 158 73.49 43.25 -21.05
CA GLU A 158 73.94 44.01 -19.89
C GLU A 158 74.42 43.10 -18.76
N ALA A 159 73.67 42.02 -18.49
CA ALA A 159 74.06 41.00 -17.50
C ALA A 159 75.38 40.30 -17.88
N GLU A 160 75.58 39.92 -19.14
CA GLU A 160 76.81 39.30 -19.63
C GLU A 160 78.03 40.23 -19.56
N ALA A 161 77.83 41.55 -19.72
CA ALA A 161 78.90 42.52 -19.60
C ALA A 161 79.40 42.59 -18.15
N LEU A 162 78.48 42.55 -17.18
CA LEU A 162 78.80 42.59 -15.76
C LEU A 162 79.39 41.28 -15.24
N LEU A 163 79.03 40.12 -15.80
CA LEU A 163 79.68 38.84 -15.48
C LEU A 163 81.18 38.82 -15.81
N LYS A 164 81.61 39.60 -16.82
CA LYS A 164 83.02 39.67 -17.25
C LYS A 164 83.82 40.75 -16.51
N ASP A 165 83.15 41.61 -15.73
CA ASP A 165 83.80 42.67 -14.97
C ASP A 165 84.21 42.18 -13.57
N VAL A 166 85.51 41.97 -13.39
CA VAL A 166 86.09 41.51 -12.12
C VAL A 166 85.86 42.50 -10.97
N ASN A 167 85.63 43.78 -11.27
CA ASN A 167 85.41 44.86 -10.31
C ASN A 167 83.93 45.15 -10.03
N ALA A 168 82.98 44.46 -10.69
CA ALA A 168 81.56 44.66 -10.44
C ALA A 168 81.21 44.46 -8.96
N SER A 169 80.44 45.39 -8.39
CA SER A 169 79.97 45.29 -7.01
C SER A 169 78.81 44.29 -6.89
N ILE A 170 78.58 43.77 -5.68
CA ILE A 170 77.46 42.87 -5.39
C ILE A 170 76.12 43.57 -5.71
N ASP A 171 76.02 44.87 -5.47
CA ASP A 171 74.82 45.67 -5.76
C ASP A 171 74.60 45.82 -7.28
N ASP A 172 75.65 46.07 -8.05
CA ASP A 172 75.55 46.16 -9.52
C ASP A 172 75.12 44.83 -10.15
N LEU A 173 75.65 43.71 -9.64
CA LEU A 173 75.29 42.36 -10.08
C LEU A 173 73.82 42.02 -9.73
N ASN A 174 73.37 42.33 -8.51
CA ASN A 174 71.96 42.13 -8.12
C ASN A 174 71.01 43.04 -8.92
N LYS A 175 71.41 44.27 -9.24
CA LYS A 175 70.63 45.16 -10.12
C LYS A 175 70.49 44.60 -11.53
N ALA A 176 71.56 44.01 -12.07
CA ALA A 176 71.53 43.37 -13.37
C ALA A 176 70.62 42.13 -13.38
N LEU A 177 70.72 41.29 -12.35
CA LEU A 177 69.83 40.14 -12.14
C LEU A 177 68.36 40.59 -12.13
N LYS A 178 68.05 41.59 -11.30
CA LYS A 178 66.70 42.17 -11.24
C LYS A 178 66.21 42.66 -12.60
N LYS A 179 67.05 43.40 -13.33
CA LYS A 179 66.69 43.96 -14.65
C LYS A 179 66.40 42.86 -15.67
N LEU A 180 67.17 41.77 -15.65
CA LEU A 180 66.96 40.60 -16.47
C LEU A 180 65.66 39.89 -16.11
N GLU A 181 65.40 39.67 -14.84
CA GLU A 181 64.16 39.07 -14.34
C GLU A 181 62.92 39.90 -14.70
N ASP A 182 62.99 41.22 -14.52
CA ASP A 182 61.91 42.15 -14.86
C ASP A 182 61.63 42.14 -16.38
N ALA A 183 62.68 42.07 -17.21
CA ALA A 183 62.54 41.97 -18.67
C ALA A 183 61.87 40.65 -19.11
N ILE A 184 62.26 39.52 -18.51
CA ILE A 184 61.66 38.21 -18.78
C ILE A 184 60.20 38.18 -18.32
N LYS A 185 59.91 38.70 -17.12
CA LYS A 185 58.55 38.75 -16.56
C LYS A 185 57.63 39.61 -17.41
N GLY A 186 58.12 40.75 -17.90
CA GLY A 186 57.40 41.62 -18.83
C GLY A 186 57.11 40.98 -20.19
N ALA A 187 57.98 40.06 -20.65
CA ALA A 187 57.80 39.33 -21.90
C ALA A 187 56.81 38.15 -21.79
N ASN A 188 56.55 37.64 -20.58
CA ASN A 188 55.71 36.45 -20.32
C ASN A 188 54.22 36.74 -20.02
N THR A 189 53.69 37.90 -20.41
CA THR A 189 52.26 38.21 -20.22
C THR A 189 51.38 37.31 -21.11
N VAL A 190 50.58 36.43 -20.49
CA VAL A 190 49.60 35.54 -21.14
C VAL A 190 48.74 36.34 -22.13
N ASP A 191 48.57 35.83 -23.35
CA ASP A 191 47.66 36.41 -24.36
C ASP A 191 46.29 36.71 -23.72
N PRO A 192 45.79 37.96 -23.79
CA PRO A 192 44.51 38.35 -23.20
C PRO A 192 43.34 37.43 -23.58
N SER A 193 43.38 36.85 -24.79
CA SER A 193 42.38 35.91 -25.31
C SER A 193 42.41 34.57 -24.56
N VAL A 194 43.63 34.08 -24.28
CA VAL A 194 43.85 32.85 -23.49
C VAL A 194 43.39 33.06 -22.05
N LYS A 195 43.71 34.22 -21.47
CA LYS A 195 43.28 34.56 -20.11
C LYS A 195 41.75 34.62 -19.99
N ALA A 196 41.08 35.27 -20.94
CA ALA A 196 39.62 35.33 -20.98
C ALA A 196 38.96 33.95 -21.11
N ALA A 197 39.53 33.05 -21.92
CA ALA A 197 39.04 31.69 -22.07
C ALA A 197 39.23 30.87 -20.78
N GLN A 198 40.38 30.98 -20.12
CA GLN A 198 40.65 30.32 -18.84
C GLN A 198 39.69 30.80 -17.73
N ASP A 199 39.45 32.11 -17.65
CA ASP A 199 38.55 32.68 -16.65
C ASP A 199 37.09 32.25 -16.89
N ALA A 200 36.67 32.13 -18.15
CA ALA A 200 35.34 31.62 -18.50
C ALA A 200 35.16 30.13 -18.18
N VAL A 201 36.17 29.29 -18.46
CA VAL A 201 36.16 27.86 -18.10
C VAL A 201 36.09 27.71 -16.57
N LYS A 202 36.87 28.51 -15.83
CA LYS A 202 36.83 28.53 -14.36
C LYS A 202 35.43 28.90 -13.85
N LEU A 203 34.81 29.92 -14.42
CA LEU A 203 33.44 30.31 -14.05
C LEU A 203 32.45 29.17 -14.34
N ALA A 204 32.54 28.54 -15.52
CA ALA A 204 31.69 27.42 -15.90
C ALA A 204 31.84 26.20 -14.98
N GLN A 205 33.07 25.89 -14.53
CA GLN A 205 33.32 24.83 -13.55
C GLN A 205 32.71 25.15 -12.17
N GLN A 206 32.71 26.42 -11.78
CA GLN A 206 32.16 26.85 -10.49
C GLN A 206 30.64 26.89 -10.49
N THR A 207 30.02 27.32 -11.59
CA THR A 207 28.58 27.58 -11.67
C THR A 207 27.80 26.41 -12.24
N LEU A 208 28.41 25.60 -13.11
CA LEU A 208 27.76 24.56 -13.92
C LEU A 208 26.54 25.05 -14.72
N LYS A 209 26.40 26.38 -14.85
CA LYS A 209 25.31 27.00 -15.60
C LYS A 209 25.54 26.82 -17.08
N LYS A 210 24.48 26.48 -17.81
CA LYS A 210 24.53 26.28 -19.27
C LYS A 210 25.05 27.51 -20.01
N GLU A 211 24.63 28.71 -19.61
CA GLU A 211 25.08 29.98 -20.20
C GLU A 211 26.59 30.18 -20.06
N ASP A 212 27.15 29.87 -18.88
CA ASP A 212 28.58 30.00 -18.61
C ASP A 212 29.38 28.92 -19.35
N ILE A 213 28.86 27.68 -19.42
CA ILE A 213 29.46 26.58 -20.19
C ILE A 213 29.50 26.92 -21.69
N GLU A 214 28.41 27.43 -22.27
CA GLU A 214 28.36 27.81 -23.68
C GLU A 214 29.24 29.02 -24.00
N LYS A 215 29.26 30.03 -23.11
CA LYS A 215 30.18 31.17 -23.22
C LYS A 215 31.64 30.72 -23.19
N ALA A 216 31.98 29.79 -22.29
CA ALA A 216 33.32 29.22 -22.20
C ALA A 216 33.71 28.42 -23.45
N LYS A 217 32.80 27.59 -24.00
CA LYS A 217 33.00 26.88 -25.28
C LYS A 217 33.30 27.84 -26.43
N GLN A 218 32.53 28.92 -26.53
CA GLN A 218 32.72 29.93 -27.58
C GLN A 218 34.09 30.61 -27.48
N LEU A 219 34.52 30.97 -26.27
CA LEU A 219 35.82 31.61 -26.05
C LEU A 219 36.98 30.64 -26.33
N VAL A 220 36.87 29.38 -25.92
CA VAL A 220 37.88 28.34 -26.18
C VAL A 220 37.97 28.02 -27.68
N SER A 221 36.86 27.99 -28.41
CA SER A 221 36.88 27.73 -29.86
C SER A 221 37.62 28.81 -30.66
N ASN A 222 37.64 30.05 -30.15
CA ASN A 222 38.29 31.20 -30.78
C ASN A 222 39.81 31.24 -30.54
N LEU A 223 40.35 30.37 -29.69
CA LEU A 223 41.80 30.27 -29.46
C LEU A 223 42.51 29.66 -30.68
N LYS A 224 43.77 30.08 -30.90
CA LYS A 224 44.67 29.43 -31.86
C LYS A 224 44.93 27.99 -31.43
N ASP A 225 45.10 27.10 -32.40
CA ASP A 225 45.33 25.68 -32.13
C ASP A 225 46.66 25.46 -31.39
N GLY A 226 46.60 24.61 -30.37
CA GLY A 226 47.73 24.34 -29.48
C GLY A 226 47.28 23.72 -28.16
N ALA A 227 48.25 23.29 -27.35
CA ALA A 227 48.01 22.50 -26.13
C ALA A 227 47.02 23.14 -25.14
N ILE A 228 47.01 24.47 -25.03
CA ILE A 228 46.11 25.20 -24.12
C ILE A 228 44.64 25.08 -24.57
N LYS A 229 44.37 25.15 -25.88
CA LYS A 229 43.03 24.99 -26.42
C LYS A 229 42.50 23.58 -26.17
N ASP A 230 43.33 22.57 -26.42
CA ASP A 230 42.99 21.16 -26.23
C ASP A 230 42.66 20.85 -24.76
N GLU A 231 43.45 21.40 -23.84
CA GLU A 231 43.24 21.23 -22.40
C GLU A 231 41.91 21.85 -21.93
N LEU A 232 41.64 23.10 -22.32
CA LEU A 232 40.39 23.77 -21.97
C LEU A 232 39.16 23.10 -22.61
N GLN A 233 39.30 22.60 -23.83
CA GLN A 233 38.24 21.84 -24.52
C GLN A 233 37.91 20.54 -23.77
N ASN A 234 38.94 19.82 -23.29
CA ASN A 234 38.75 18.59 -22.54
C ASN A 234 38.03 18.82 -21.20
N ILE A 235 38.37 19.92 -20.51
CA ILE A 235 37.66 20.35 -19.30
C ILE A 235 36.18 20.61 -19.60
N LEU A 236 35.88 21.37 -20.66
CA LEU A 236 34.50 21.71 -21.04
C LEU A 236 33.68 20.50 -21.47
N ASN A 237 34.29 19.51 -22.12
CA ASN A 237 33.62 18.26 -22.48
C ASN A 237 33.20 17.44 -21.25
N GLY A 238 33.84 17.67 -20.10
CA GLY A 238 33.50 17.04 -18.82
C GLY A 238 32.44 17.78 -17.99
N LEU A 239 31.95 18.94 -18.43
CA LEU A 239 30.93 19.72 -17.71
C LEU A 239 29.52 19.43 -18.24
N SER A 240 28.60 19.16 -17.33
CA SER A 240 27.15 19.08 -17.60
C SER A 240 26.38 19.99 -16.65
N SER A 241 25.29 20.58 -17.15
CA SER A 241 24.38 21.36 -16.29
C SER A 241 23.50 20.43 -15.45
N PRO A 242 23.18 20.82 -14.20
CA PRO A 242 22.26 20.07 -13.37
C PRO A 242 20.85 20.05 -13.99
N THR A 243 20.22 18.88 -13.99
CA THR A 243 18.84 18.69 -14.41
C THR A 243 17.87 18.95 -13.26
N ILE A 244 16.62 19.27 -13.59
CA ILE A 244 15.54 19.39 -12.61
C ILE A 244 15.33 18.06 -11.87
N ASP A 245 15.18 18.16 -10.55
CA ASP A 245 14.75 17.04 -9.71
C ASP A 245 13.22 17.04 -9.57
N LEU A 246 12.59 15.92 -9.94
CA LEU A 246 11.14 15.70 -9.87
C LEU A 246 10.77 14.60 -8.86
N SER A 247 11.74 14.06 -8.10
CA SER A 247 11.54 12.90 -7.22
C SER A 247 10.40 13.10 -6.22
N ASP A 248 10.37 14.23 -5.50
CA ASP A 248 9.31 14.55 -4.54
C ASP A 248 7.91 14.62 -5.20
N LEU A 249 7.83 15.19 -6.41
CA LEU A 249 6.57 15.28 -7.16
C LEU A 249 6.12 13.89 -7.63
N ASP A 250 7.05 13.07 -8.10
CA ASP A 250 6.79 11.71 -8.57
C ASP A 250 6.29 10.80 -7.44
N ASP A 251 6.90 10.91 -6.25
CA ASP A 251 6.49 10.17 -5.06
C ASP A 251 5.07 10.57 -4.61
N LEU A 252 4.75 11.87 -4.58
CA LEU A 252 3.40 12.34 -4.26
C LEU A 252 2.36 11.93 -5.30
N ILE A 253 2.68 11.99 -6.61
CA ILE A 253 1.78 11.50 -7.67
C ILE A 253 1.50 10.00 -7.45
N LYS A 254 2.51 9.22 -7.08
CA LYS A 254 2.37 7.79 -6.81
C LYS A 254 1.48 7.52 -5.59
N GLU A 255 1.68 8.25 -4.49
CA GLU A 255 0.82 8.20 -3.31
C GLU A 255 -0.63 8.52 -3.64
N ALA A 256 -0.87 9.64 -4.33
CA ALA A 256 -2.20 10.09 -4.73
C ALA A 256 -2.93 9.06 -5.61
N ARG A 257 -2.23 8.44 -6.58
CA ARG A 257 -2.80 7.37 -7.41
C ARG A 257 -3.13 6.10 -6.61
N ASN A 258 -2.31 5.77 -5.62
CA ASN A 258 -2.57 4.63 -4.73
C ASN A 258 -3.85 4.85 -3.91
N ILE A 259 -4.10 6.09 -3.45
CA ILE A 259 -5.35 6.45 -2.79
C ILE A 259 -6.55 6.19 -3.70
N ILE A 260 -6.52 6.69 -4.94
CA ILE A 260 -7.61 6.50 -5.91
C ILE A 260 -7.84 5.01 -6.22
N SER A 261 -6.77 4.23 -6.35
CA SER A 261 -6.88 2.83 -6.79
C SER A 261 -7.30 1.88 -5.68
N ASN A 262 -6.82 2.10 -4.45
CA ASN A 262 -6.92 1.12 -3.36
C ASN A 262 -7.72 1.63 -2.15
N ALA A 263 -7.84 2.94 -1.97
CA ALA A 263 -8.44 3.55 -0.78
C ALA A 263 -9.58 4.53 -1.09
N ALA A 264 -10.06 4.60 -2.34
CA ALA A 264 -11.12 5.54 -2.73
C ALA A 264 -12.38 5.43 -1.87
N HIS A 265 -12.78 4.20 -1.49
CA HIS A 265 -13.93 3.93 -0.64
C HIS A 265 -13.88 4.59 0.76
N LEU A 266 -12.70 5.04 1.21
CA LEU A 266 -12.53 5.69 2.51
C LEU A 266 -12.79 7.21 2.47
N TYR A 267 -12.94 7.80 1.29
CA TYR A 267 -13.00 9.25 1.09
C TYR A 267 -14.25 9.67 0.32
N THR A 268 -14.66 10.92 0.49
CA THR A 268 -15.85 11.46 -0.19
C THR A 268 -15.59 11.64 -1.71
N PRO A 269 -16.62 11.47 -2.57
CA PRO A 269 -16.47 11.67 -4.02
C PRO A 269 -15.93 13.05 -4.40
N GLU A 270 -16.35 14.10 -3.68
CA GLU A 270 -15.90 15.48 -3.93
C GLU A 270 -14.39 15.62 -3.68
N SER A 271 -13.89 15.06 -2.57
CA SER A 271 -12.45 15.08 -2.26
C SER A 271 -11.61 14.26 -3.25
N LEU A 272 -12.11 13.12 -3.72
CA LEU A 272 -11.44 12.31 -4.75
C LEU A 272 -11.37 13.04 -6.10
N LYS A 273 -12.44 13.75 -6.48
CA LYS A 273 -12.45 14.57 -7.69
C LYS A 273 -11.44 15.72 -7.62
N SER A 274 -11.30 16.36 -6.45
CA SER A 274 -10.24 17.36 -6.23
C SER A 274 -8.84 16.75 -6.35
N LEU A 275 -8.63 15.55 -5.81
CA LEU A 275 -7.37 14.82 -5.92
C LEU A 275 -7.02 14.44 -7.36
N GLU A 276 -7.99 13.93 -8.13
CA GLU A 276 -7.80 13.63 -9.55
C GLU A 276 -7.36 14.86 -10.35
N LEU A 277 -8.00 16.01 -10.10
CA LEU A 277 -7.63 17.27 -10.76
C LEU A 277 -6.21 17.72 -10.37
N ALA A 278 -5.82 17.58 -9.10
CA ALA A 278 -4.47 17.89 -8.64
C ALA A 278 -3.42 16.98 -9.28
N ILE A 279 -3.70 15.67 -9.38
CA ILE A 279 -2.83 14.72 -10.10
C ILE A 279 -2.67 15.11 -11.56
N GLN A 280 -3.74 15.55 -12.24
CA GLN A 280 -3.66 15.99 -13.63
C GLN A 280 -2.71 17.19 -13.78
N LYS A 281 -2.85 18.21 -12.94
CA LYS A 281 -1.96 19.39 -12.94
C LYS A 281 -0.51 19.00 -12.65
N ALA A 282 -0.27 18.16 -11.64
CA ALA A 282 1.04 17.63 -11.30
C ALA A 282 1.70 16.88 -12.48
N ASN A 283 0.95 16.06 -13.22
CA ASN A 283 1.48 15.37 -14.41
C ASN A 283 1.83 16.32 -15.55
N ILE A 284 1.08 17.41 -15.74
CA ILE A 284 1.40 18.45 -16.74
C ILE A 284 2.74 19.10 -16.38
N VAL A 285 2.93 19.50 -15.12
CA VAL A 285 4.18 20.09 -14.64
C VAL A 285 5.34 19.09 -14.78
N ARG A 286 5.16 17.85 -14.33
CA ARG A 286 6.14 16.78 -14.49
C ARG A 286 6.57 16.62 -15.96
N GLN A 287 5.62 16.50 -16.88
CA GLN A 287 5.91 16.33 -18.32
C GLN A 287 6.61 17.55 -18.94
N GLN A 288 6.27 18.75 -18.48
CA GLN A 288 6.87 19.99 -18.99
C GLN A 288 8.36 20.12 -18.62
N TYR A 289 8.75 19.62 -17.44
CA TYR A 289 10.07 19.82 -16.86
C TYR A 289 10.96 18.57 -16.83
N ASP A 290 10.45 17.40 -17.24
CA ASP A 290 11.22 16.16 -17.33
C ASP A 290 12.44 16.31 -18.24
N GLY A 291 13.62 15.97 -17.71
CA GLY A 291 14.91 16.11 -18.40
C GLY A 291 15.30 17.53 -18.80
N LYS A 292 14.67 18.58 -18.24
CA LYS A 292 15.03 19.97 -18.49
C LYS A 292 16.13 20.45 -17.55
N ASP A 293 16.85 21.48 -18.00
CA ASP A 293 17.87 22.17 -17.22
C ASP A 293 17.26 22.88 -16.01
N LEU A 294 17.98 22.90 -14.89
CA LEU A 294 17.54 23.57 -13.67
C LEU A 294 17.49 25.10 -13.84
N THR A 295 16.31 25.69 -13.65
CA THR A 295 16.11 27.15 -13.58
C THR A 295 15.35 27.54 -12.31
N THR A 296 15.54 28.78 -11.84
CA THR A 296 14.82 29.31 -10.65
C THR A 296 13.30 29.28 -10.86
N GLU A 297 12.85 29.63 -12.07
CA GLU A 297 11.42 29.63 -12.44
C GLU A 297 10.85 28.21 -12.42
N ALA A 298 11.57 27.24 -12.99
CA ALA A 298 11.16 25.84 -12.98
C ALA A 298 11.08 25.30 -11.55
N GLN A 299 12.07 25.59 -10.71
CA GLN A 299 12.08 25.18 -9.31
C GLN A 299 10.88 25.73 -8.53
N GLN A 300 10.50 27.00 -8.77
CA GLN A 300 9.33 27.62 -8.13
C GLN A 300 8.02 26.96 -8.57
N VAL A 301 7.86 26.69 -9.87
CA VAL A 301 6.65 26.04 -10.41
C VAL A 301 6.50 24.64 -9.84
N ILE A 302 7.59 23.86 -9.83
CA ILE A 302 7.59 22.48 -9.29
C ILE A 302 7.30 22.51 -7.79
N THR A 303 7.99 23.35 -7.02
CA THR A 303 7.77 23.45 -5.57
C THR A 303 6.32 23.83 -5.24
N ARG A 304 5.73 24.76 -5.99
CA ARG A 304 4.32 25.14 -5.83
C ARG A 304 3.41 23.95 -6.10
N GLU A 305 3.56 23.28 -7.25
CA GLU A 305 2.70 22.15 -7.62
C GLU A 305 2.84 20.96 -6.66
N THR A 306 4.07 20.67 -6.21
CA THR A 306 4.34 19.65 -5.19
C THR A 306 3.61 19.96 -3.87
N ASN A 307 3.62 21.23 -3.43
CA ASN A 307 2.91 21.65 -2.23
C ASN A 307 1.38 21.62 -2.43
N ASP A 308 0.88 22.06 -3.58
CA ASP A 308 -0.55 22.06 -3.90
C ASP A 308 -1.10 20.63 -3.88
N LEU A 309 -0.40 19.66 -4.49
CA LEU A 309 -0.79 18.25 -4.45
C LEU A 309 -0.77 17.70 -3.01
N ARG A 310 0.25 18.03 -2.22
CA ARG A 310 0.35 17.61 -0.81
C ARG A 310 -0.83 18.13 0.02
N ILE A 311 -1.17 19.41 -0.14
CA ILE A 311 -2.32 20.02 0.55
C ILE A 311 -3.61 19.27 0.20
N VAL A 312 -3.82 18.92 -1.07
CA VAL A 312 -5.02 18.18 -1.48
C VAL A 312 -5.07 16.78 -0.86
N ILE A 313 -3.93 16.08 -0.76
CA ILE A 313 -3.84 14.78 -0.07
C ILE A 313 -4.16 14.93 1.43
N ASP A 314 -3.56 15.91 2.10
CA ASP A 314 -3.73 16.15 3.54
C ASP A 314 -5.17 16.57 3.91
N GLN A 315 -5.88 17.21 2.97
CA GLN A 315 -7.25 17.71 3.15
C GLN A 315 -8.33 16.74 2.68
N LEU A 316 -7.97 15.51 2.33
CA LEU A 316 -8.95 14.49 1.96
C LEU A 316 -9.96 14.27 3.09
N VAL A 317 -11.24 14.41 2.74
CA VAL A 317 -12.34 14.23 3.68
C VAL A 317 -12.74 12.76 3.69
N LYS A 318 -12.57 12.11 4.84
CA LYS A 318 -13.03 10.73 5.04
C LYS A 318 -14.54 10.66 4.88
N ALA A 319 -15.02 9.62 4.22
CA ALA A 319 -16.44 9.35 4.15
C ALA A 319 -16.95 8.82 5.50
N GLU A 320 -18.20 9.15 5.85
CA GLU A 320 -18.83 8.57 7.04
C GLU A 320 -19.00 7.06 6.88
N GLU A 321 -18.71 6.31 7.95
CA GLU A 321 -18.94 4.86 7.97
C GLU A 321 -20.45 4.58 7.86
N LEU A 322 -20.83 3.71 6.92
CA LEU A 322 -22.21 3.26 6.80
C LEU A 322 -22.56 2.33 7.97
N THR A 323 -23.44 2.77 8.86
CA THR A 323 -23.88 1.98 10.02
C THR A 323 -25.29 1.42 9.83
N PHE A 324 -25.42 0.10 9.75
CA PHE A 324 -26.73 -0.56 9.80
C PHE A 324 -27.37 -0.37 11.17
N THR A 325 -28.64 0.04 11.18
CA THR A 325 -29.44 0.13 12.41
C THR A 325 -30.64 -0.80 12.30
N PRO A 326 -30.83 -1.76 13.21
CA PRO A 326 -32.02 -2.62 13.17
C PRO A 326 -33.30 -1.80 13.35
N THR A 327 -34.26 -1.98 12.43
CA THR A 327 -35.59 -1.38 12.43
C THR A 327 -36.68 -2.44 12.53
N GLU A 328 -37.94 -2.01 12.71
CA GLU A 328 -39.15 -2.85 12.61
C GLU A 328 -39.33 -3.49 11.23
N GLU A 329 -38.62 -3.01 10.21
CA GLU A 329 -38.58 -3.62 8.88
C GLU A 329 -37.51 -4.69 8.73
N THR A 330 -36.60 -4.81 9.70
CA THR A 330 -35.51 -5.79 9.71
C THR A 330 -35.66 -6.82 10.84
N LYS A 331 -36.69 -6.66 11.67
CA LYS A 331 -37.09 -7.59 12.72
C LYS A 331 -38.58 -7.87 12.56
N LYS A 332 -38.93 -9.03 12.03
CA LYS A 332 -40.33 -9.43 11.84
C LYS A 332 -40.63 -10.70 12.61
N ASN A 333 -41.89 -10.84 12.97
CA ASN A 333 -42.45 -12.07 13.52
C ASN A 333 -43.34 -12.70 12.46
N ALA A 334 -42.97 -13.88 11.98
CA ALA A 334 -43.80 -14.67 11.09
C ALA A 334 -44.69 -15.61 11.94
N PRO A 335 -46.03 -15.45 11.87
CA PRO A 335 -46.94 -16.25 12.67
C PRO A 335 -47.05 -17.68 12.14
N LEU A 336 -47.07 -18.66 13.03
CA LEU A 336 -47.36 -20.06 12.74
C LEU A 336 -48.64 -20.47 13.47
N PHE A 337 -49.51 -21.18 12.77
CA PHE A 337 -50.82 -21.60 13.24
C PHE A 337 -50.76 -23.05 13.67
N LEU A 338 -50.99 -23.34 14.95
CA LEU A 338 -50.88 -24.71 15.46
C LEU A 338 -52.20 -25.46 15.52
N ASP A 339 -53.31 -24.76 15.28
CA ASP A 339 -54.63 -25.37 15.14
C ASP A 339 -54.67 -26.25 13.89
N PRO A 340 -55.20 -27.48 13.98
CA PRO A 340 -55.29 -28.35 12.83
C PRO A 340 -56.32 -27.87 11.83
N VAL A 341 -56.07 -28.13 10.55
CA VAL A 341 -57.09 -28.02 9.53
C VAL A 341 -58.06 -29.19 9.68
N VAL A 342 -59.32 -28.89 9.99
CA VAL A 342 -60.36 -29.90 10.23
C VAL A 342 -61.11 -30.21 8.94
N THR A 343 -61.10 -31.48 8.53
CA THR A 343 -61.81 -31.97 7.34
C THR A 343 -62.78 -33.08 7.72
N LYS A 344 -64.06 -32.90 7.38
CA LYS A 344 -65.06 -33.97 7.53
C LYS A 344 -65.00 -34.90 6.32
N LEU A 345 -64.83 -36.20 6.56
CA LEU A 345 -64.81 -37.23 5.53
C LEU A 345 -66.21 -37.84 5.36
N ASP A 346 -66.43 -38.49 4.22
CA ASP A 346 -67.70 -39.17 3.91
C ASP A 346 -67.90 -40.41 4.78
N ASP A 347 -69.12 -40.60 5.28
CA ASP A 347 -69.51 -41.80 6.02
C ASP A 347 -69.31 -43.06 5.16
N GLN A 348 -68.75 -44.11 5.77
CA GLN A 348 -68.54 -45.40 5.12
C GLN A 348 -69.52 -46.44 5.65
N GLN A 349 -70.04 -47.30 4.79
CA GLN A 349 -70.94 -48.39 5.17
C GLN A 349 -70.57 -49.69 4.47
N LYS A 350 -70.56 -50.77 5.24
CA LYS A 350 -70.50 -52.15 4.76
C LYS A 350 -71.70 -52.93 5.30
N ASN A 351 -72.05 -53.99 4.59
CA ASN A 351 -73.12 -54.91 4.95
C ASN A 351 -72.48 -56.20 5.48
N SER A 352 -72.10 -56.17 6.75
CA SER A 352 -71.43 -57.27 7.46
C SER A 352 -72.35 -58.48 7.67
N GLY A 353 -71.78 -59.63 7.99
CA GLY A 353 -72.51 -60.88 8.23
C GLY A 353 -71.67 -62.12 7.99
N GLY A 354 -72.23 -63.30 8.27
CA GLY A 354 -71.59 -64.60 8.03
C GLY A 354 -70.45 -64.95 9.01
N VAL A 355 -69.70 -66.02 8.70
CA VAL A 355 -68.54 -66.46 9.49
C VAL A 355 -67.38 -65.49 9.27
N LEU A 356 -66.69 -65.08 10.34
CA LEU A 356 -65.58 -64.12 10.28
C LEU A 356 -64.35 -64.61 9.50
N GLY A 357 -64.30 -65.87 9.11
CA GLY A 357 -63.14 -66.49 8.44
C GLY A 357 -61.98 -66.85 9.37
N LEU A 358 -62.03 -66.39 10.63
CA LEU A 358 -61.08 -66.67 11.71
C LEU A 358 -61.82 -66.91 13.04
N ASP A 359 -61.16 -67.64 13.95
CA ASP A 359 -61.64 -67.82 15.33
C ASP A 359 -61.55 -66.50 16.10
N ILE A 360 -62.66 -66.10 16.74
CA ILE A 360 -62.82 -64.87 17.53
C ILE A 360 -61.78 -64.82 18.66
N GLY A 361 -61.38 -65.97 19.21
CA GLY A 361 -60.35 -66.04 20.24
C GLY A 361 -59.01 -65.44 19.80
N VAL A 362 -58.67 -65.50 18.50
CA VAL A 362 -57.39 -64.98 17.97
C VAL A 362 -57.39 -63.45 17.90
N LEU A 363 -58.55 -62.81 17.70
CA LEU A 363 -58.68 -61.35 17.75
C LEU A 363 -58.45 -60.80 19.17
N GLU A 364 -58.81 -61.58 20.19
CA GLU A 364 -58.58 -61.24 21.60
C GLU A 364 -57.13 -61.46 22.05
N LEU A 365 -56.33 -62.26 21.32
CA LEU A 365 -54.90 -62.47 21.60
C LEU A 365 -54.01 -61.26 21.24
N GLY A 366 -54.53 -60.34 20.42
CA GLY A 366 -53.99 -58.99 20.25
C GLY A 366 -52.86 -58.81 19.24
N LEU A 367 -52.43 -59.84 18.51
CA LEU A 367 -51.47 -59.75 17.40
C LEU A 367 -51.88 -60.65 16.24
N LEU A 368 -52.03 -60.10 15.04
CA LEU A 368 -52.42 -60.82 13.82
C LEU A 368 -51.49 -60.47 12.66
N SER A 369 -51.05 -61.46 11.90
CA SER A 369 -50.34 -61.23 10.65
C SER A 369 -51.27 -60.70 9.55
N ALA A 370 -50.70 -60.04 8.54
CA ALA A 370 -51.45 -59.59 7.35
C ALA A 370 -52.19 -60.76 6.65
N SER A 371 -51.61 -61.96 6.66
CA SER A 371 -52.26 -63.17 6.15
C SER A 371 -53.53 -63.53 6.93
N GLN A 372 -53.48 -63.45 8.27
CA GLN A 372 -54.65 -63.67 9.11
C GLN A 372 -55.71 -62.58 8.89
N ILE A 373 -55.33 -61.30 8.83
CA ILE A 373 -56.26 -60.22 8.50
C ILE A 373 -56.97 -60.49 7.17
N SER A 374 -56.25 -60.96 6.15
CA SER A 374 -56.81 -61.24 4.82
C SER A 374 -57.88 -62.34 4.81
N GLN A 375 -57.85 -63.27 5.78
CA GLN A 375 -58.86 -64.32 5.93
C GLN A 375 -60.20 -63.78 6.44
N ILE A 376 -60.21 -62.59 7.03
CA ILE A 376 -61.44 -61.90 7.46
C ILE A 376 -62.15 -61.36 6.22
N SER A 377 -63.49 -61.42 6.21
CA SER A 377 -64.25 -60.83 5.11
C SER A 377 -64.03 -59.32 5.02
N GLU A 378 -63.78 -58.81 3.82
CA GLU A 378 -63.81 -57.38 3.48
C GLU A 378 -65.07 -56.68 4.01
N ASN A 379 -66.23 -57.36 4.03
CA ASN A 379 -67.49 -56.79 4.52
C ASN A 379 -67.53 -56.62 6.04
N ASN A 380 -66.62 -57.26 6.78
CA ASN A 380 -66.56 -57.23 8.25
C ASN A 380 -65.40 -56.37 8.78
N ARG A 381 -64.60 -55.75 7.89
CA ARG A 381 -63.49 -54.88 8.29
C ARG A 381 -63.48 -53.55 7.54
N PHE A 382 -62.97 -52.49 8.16
CA PHE A 382 -62.63 -51.24 7.48
C PHE A 382 -61.13 -50.99 7.61
N HIS A 383 -60.49 -50.74 6.47
CA HIS A 383 -59.13 -50.26 6.42
C HIS A 383 -59.12 -48.73 6.54
N ILE A 384 -58.29 -48.19 7.42
CA ILE A 384 -58.08 -46.74 7.60
C ILE A 384 -56.60 -46.43 7.61
N ASP A 385 -56.17 -45.54 6.72
CA ASP A 385 -54.86 -44.91 6.79
C ASP A 385 -54.97 -43.49 7.34
N VAL A 386 -54.42 -43.26 8.53
CA VAL A 386 -54.24 -41.93 9.11
C VAL A 386 -52.85 -41.44 8.71
N LYS A 387 -52.80 -40.36 7.93
CA LYS A 387 -51.54 -39.80 7.41
C LYS A 387 -50.66 -39.27 8.54
N LYS A 388 -49.36 -39.25 8.28
CA LYS A 388 -48.39 -38.65 9.20
C LYS A 388 -48.77 -37.21 9.55
N GLY A 389 -48.75 -36.87 10.83
CA GLY A 389 -49.13 -35.53 11.32
C GLY A 389 -50.63 -35.22 11.22
N THR A 390 -51.49 -36.22 10.98
CA THR A 390 -52.95 -36.08 11.10
C THR A 390 -53.51 -37.02 12.16
N THR A 391 -54.74 -36.75 12.60
CA THR A 391 -55.51 -37.66 13.47
C THR A 391 -56.92 -37.80 12.93
N LEU A 392 -57.58 -38.94 13.21
CA LEU A 392 -58.95 -39.21 12.78
C LEU A 392 -59.85 -39.53 13.97
N ASP A 393 -60.88 -38.73 14.18
CA ASP A 393 -62.00 -39.11 15.06
C ASP A 393 -63.02 -39.91 14.25
N ALA A 394 -63.50 -41.02 14.79
CA ALA A 394 -64.42 -41.91 14.09
C ALA A 394 -65.43 -42.58 15.04
N THR A 395 -66.68 -42.68 14.60
CA THR A 395 -67.74 -43.39 15.33
C THR A 395 -68.15 -44.63 14.54
N SER A 396 -68.08 -45.81 15.16
CA SER A 396 -68.66 -47.04 14.64
C SER A 396 -70.16 -47.09 14.91
N SER A 397 -70.96 -47.52 13.93
CA SER A 397 -72.40 -47.76 14.08
C SER A 397 -72.77 -49.15 13.58
N VAL A 398 -73.28 -49.98 14.49
CA VAL A 398 -73.65 -51.37 14.21
C VAL A 398 -75.15 -51.58 14.43
N ALA A 399 -75.83 -52.18 13.45
CA ALA A 399 -77.27 -52.47 13.51
C ALA A 399 -77.55 -53.96 13.24
N ILE A 400 -77.75 -54.75 14.30
CA ILE A 400 -78.04 -56.18 14.18
C ILE A 400 -79.56 -56.38 14.07
N HIS A 401 -80.03 -56.86 12.92
CA HIS A 401 -81.45 -57.07 12.66
C HIS A 401 -81.93 -58.41 13.22
N THR A 402 -82.77 -58.38 14.25
CA THR A 402 -83.35 -59.58 14.86
C THR A 402 -84.87 -59.49 15.02
N VAL A 403 -85.52 -60.65 15.07
CA VAL A 403 -86.98 -60.73 15.29
C VAL A 403 -87.32 -60.46 16.76
N LEU A 404 -86.51 -60.98 17.68
CA LEU A 404 -86.68 -60.77 19.12
C LEU A 404 -85.32 -60.94 19.85
N GLY A 405 -84.85 -59.88 20.51
CA GLY A 405 -83.69 -59.93 21.42
C GLY A 405 -82.44 -59.21 20.91
N GLY A 406 -81.52 -58.89 21.82
CA GLY A 406 -80.25 -58.22 21.54
C GLY A 406 -79.07 -59.19 21.43
N HIS A 407 -78.12 -58.89 20.55
CA HIS A 407 -76.87 -59.63 20.42
C HIS A 407 -75.68 -58.74 20.77
N ALA A 408 -74.74 -59.30 21.54
CA ALA A 408 -73.50 -58.65 21.85
C ALA A 408 -72.54 -58.72 20.65
N PHE A 409 -71.78 -57.64 20.45
CA PHE A 409 -70.75 -57.54 19.43
C PHE A 409 -69.50 -56.86 20.01
N GLN A 410 -68.38 -57.06 19.33
CA GLN A 410 -67.10 -56.43 19.60
C GLN A 410 -66.63 -55.71 18.32
N VAL A 411 -66.09 -54.50 18.48
CA VAL A 411 -65.37 -53.79 17.43
C VAL A 411 -63.91 -53.74 17.85
N PHE A 412 -63.07 -54.44 17.11
CA PHE A 412 -61.63 -54.47 17.32
C PHE A 412 -60.97 -53.39 16.45
N VAL A 413 -60.05 -52.62 17.04
CA VAL A 413 -59.22 -51.66 16.33
C VAL A 413 -57.79 -52.18 16.37
N LEU A 414 -57.25 -52.58 15.22
CA LEU A 414 -55.90 -53.09 15.13
C LEU A 414 -55.02 -52.14 14.33
N LYS A 415 -53.85 -51.78 14.88
CA LYS A 415 -52.86 -50.91 14.24
C LYS A 415 -51.73 -51.75 13.64
N GLN A 416 -51.34 -51.47 12.40
CA GLN A 416 -50.19 -52.11 11.78
C GLN A 416 -48.87 -51.62 12.42
N ASN A 417 -47.97 -52.55 12.74
CA ASN A 417 -46.62 -52.28 13.23
C ASN A 417 -45.61 -52.21 12.08
N GLU A 418 -44.34 -51.94 12.39
CA GLU A 418 -43.27 -51.83 11.39
C GLU A 418 -42.97 -53.14 10.64
N GLU A 419 -43.27 -54.30 11.24
CA GLU A 419 -43.08 -55.63 10.64
C GLU A 419 -44.23 -56.02 9.69
N GLY A 420 -45.30 -55.20 9.64
CA GLY A 420 -46.48 -55.42 8.82
C GLY A 420 -47.60 -56.22 9.50
N ASP A 421 -47.41 -56.61 10.76
CA ASP A 421 -48.40 -57.28 11.60
C ASP A 421 -49.32 -56.26 12.30
N TYR A 422 -50.49 -56.71 12.72
CA TYR A 422 -51.57 -55.89 13.28
C TYR A 422 -51.73 -56.16 14.78
N ILE A 423 -51.53 -55.13 15.59
CA ILE A 423 -51.67 -55.17 17.04
C ILE A 423 -53.02 -54.59 17.44
N ASN A 424 -53.79 -55.30 18.27
CA ASN A 424 -55.03 -54.79 18.84
C ASN A 424 -54.71 -53.66 19.82
N VAL A 425 -55.11 -52.44 19.47
CA VAL A 425 -54.90 -51.24 20.29
C VAL A 425 -56.13 -50.88 21.11
N ASP A 426 -57.33 -51.25 20.64
CA ASP A 426 -58.58 -51.02 21.35
C ASP A 426 -59.64 -52.07 21.00
N THR A 427 -60.50 -52.37 21.96
CA THR A 427 -61.65 -53.25 21.76
C THR A 427 -62.89 -52.68 22.42
N TYR A 428 -63.90 -52.38 21.62
CA TYR A 428 -65.16 -51.82 22.08
C TYR A 428 -66.24 -52.91 22.11
N LYS A 429 -67.02 -52.96 23.18
CA LYS A 429 -68.13 -53.92 23.34
C LYS A 429 -69.45 -53.18 23.23
N GLY A 430 -70.38 -53.74 22.47
CA GLY A 430 -71.72 -53.19 22.32
C GLY A 430 -72.77 -54.29 22.23
N SER A 431 -74.03 -53.89 22.19
CA SER A 431 -75.14 -54.81 21.92
C SER A 431 -76.18 -54.12 21.07
N SER A 432 -76.55 -54.73 19.95
CA SER A 432 -77.60 -54.24 19.07
C SER A 432 -78.61 -55.36 18.82
N GLY A 433 -79.86 -54.98 18.54
CA GLY A 433 -80.94 -55.91 18.30
C GLY A 433 -82.25 -55.18 18.10
N GLY A 434 -83.30 -55.98 17.94
CA GLY A 434 -84.63 -55.47 17.69
C GLY A 434 -85.74 -56.32 18.30
N ALA A 435 -86.94 -55.78 18.21
CA ALA A 435 -88.18 -56.50 18.49
C ALA A 435 -89.17 -56.22 17.36
N LEU A 436 -89.82 -57.27 16.85
CA LEU A 436 -90.85 -57.18 15.81
C LEU A 436 -90.35 -56.48 14.52
N GLY A 437 -89.07 -56.65 14.19
CA GLY A 437 -88.45 -56.08 12.98
C GLY A 437 -87.95 -54.64 13.10
N ILE A 438 -88.14 -53.97 14.25
CA ILE A 438 -87.56 -52.64 14.50
C ILE A 438 -86.16 -52.82 15.10
N THR A 439 -85.13 -52.31 14.43
CA THR A 439 -83.72 -52.42 14.86
C THR A 439 -83.20 -51.11 15.43
N VAL A 440 -82.46 -51.18 16.54
CA VAL A 440 -81.76 -50.03 17.13
C VAL A 440 -80.27 -50.17 16.86
N SER A 441 -79.68 -49.18 16.18
CA SER A 441 -78.23 -49.15 16.00
C SER A 441 -77.52 -48.69 17.26
N THR A 442 -76.37 -49.29 17.54
CA THR A 442 -75.47 -48.85 18.61
C THR A 442 -74.33 -48.06 17.99
N LYS A 443 -74.09 -46.85 18.51
CA LYS A 443 -72.96 -45.99 18.13
C LYS A 443 -71.86 -46.10 19.18
N ILE A 444 -70.62 -46.19 18.73
CA ILE A 444 -69.42 -46.32 19.56
C ILE A 444 -68.38 -45.34 19.04
N ASP A 445 -68.01 -44.37 19.86
CA ASP A 445 -66.89 -43.47 19.55
C ASP A 445 -65.57 -44.20 19.78
N MET A 446 -64.75 -44.31 18.75
CA MET A 446 -63.55 -45.17 18.75
C MET A 446 -62.28 -44.45 19.23
N ASN A 447 -62.44 -43.41 20.06
CA ASN A 447 -61.38 -42.45 20.39
C ASN A 447 -60.73 -41.84 19.13
N THR A 448 -59.71 -41.01 19.32
CA THR A 448 -58.91 -40.42 18.24
C THR A 448 -57.87 -41.41 17.77
N LEU A 449 -57.88 -41.74 16.48
CA LEU A 449 -56.83 -42.53 15.84
C LEU A 449 -55.67 -41.61 15.45
N GLU A 450 -54.48 -41.89 15.96
CA GLU A 450 -53.24 -41.21 15.59
C GLU A 450 -52.68 -41.72 14.24
N GLU A 451 -51.56 -41.17 13.78
CA GLU A 451 -50.92 -41.59 12.54
C GLU A 451 -50.65 -43.12 12.50
N GLY A 452 -50.98 -43.75 11.36
CA GLY A 452 -50.79 -45.19 11.15
C GLY A 452 -51.87 -45.83 10.27
N SER A 453 -51.67 -47.11 9.96
CA SER A 453 -52.62 -47.92 9.21
C SER A 453 -53.39 -48.84 10.16
N TYR A 454 -54.72 -48.89 10.00
CA TYR A 454 -55.63 -49.54 10.94
C TYR A 454 -56.62 -50.46 10.23
N GLU A 455 -56.98 -51.56 10.90
CA GLU A 455 -58.09 -52.44 10.54
C GLU A 455 -59.13 -52.44 11.65
N ILE A 456 -60.34 -52.00 11.33
CA ILE A 456 -61.47 -51.98 12.27
C ILE A 456 -62.39 -53.14 11.94
N ILE A 457 -62.46 -54.11 12.83
CA ILE A 457 -63.13 -55.39 12.58
C ILE A 457 -64.35 -55.54 13.48
N LEU A 458 -65.50 -55.79 12.87
CA LEU A 458 -66.71 -56.17 13.59
C LEU A 458 -66.71 -57.69 13.85
N SER A 459 -66.89 -58.09 15.10
CA SER A 459 -67.08 -59.46 15.54
C SER A 459 -68.39 -59.62 16.32
N VAL A 460 -69.12 -60.70 16.08
CA VAL A 460 -70.39 -61.02 16.75
C VAL A 460 -70.31 -62.41 17.38
N LYS A 461 -70.83 -62.57 18.61
CA LYS A 461 -70.79 -63.86 19.33
C LYS A 461 -71.69 -64.91 18.68
N GLU A 462 -71.37 -66.18 18.92
CA GLU A 462 -72.12 -67.35 18.44
C GLU A 462 -73.61 -67.28 18.84
N GLY A 463 -74.50 -67.56 17.88
CA GLY A 463 -75.96 -67.53 18.06
C GLY A 463 -76.74 -66.79 16.97
N LEU A 464 -76.06 -66.10 16.06
CA LEU A 464 -76.66 -65.50 14.85
C LEU A 464 -76.62 -66.50 13.68
N SER A 465 -77.68 -66.59 12.87
CA SER A 465 -77.68 -67.44 11.68
C SER A 465 -76.86 -66.80 10.56
N VAL A 466 -76.23 -67.64 9.72
CA VAL A 466 -75.28 -67.24 8.65
C VAL A 466 -75.90 -66.35 7.56
N VAL A 467 -77.20 -66.03 7.62
CA VAL A 467 -77.98 -65.36 6.57
C VAL A 467 -78.28 -63.89 6.90
N GLN A 468 -77.99 -63.41 8.12
CA GLN A 468 -78.35 -62.05 8.52
C GLN A 468 -77.34 -60.98 8.04
N VAL A 469 -77.86 -59.89 7.48
CA VAL A 469 -77.10 -58.70 7.08
C VAL A 469 -77.07 -57.68 8.21
N ILE A 470 -75.87 -57.26 8.59
CA ILE A 470 -75.59 -56.32 9.66
C ILE A 470 -75.00 -55.05 9.03
N PRO A 471 -75.76 -53.94 8.93
CA PRO A 471 -75.16 -52.67 8.57
C PRO A 471 -74.11 -52.26 9.60
N PHE A 472 -72.87 -52.18 9.13
CA PHE A 472 -71.71 -51.71 9.88
C PHE A 472 -71.19 -50.45 9.21
N LYS A 473 -71.25 -49.33 9.92
CA LYS A 473 -70.86 -48.02 9.39
C LYS A 473 -69.74 -47.41 10.21
N LEU A 474 -68.90 -46.64 9.53
CA LEU A 474 -68.07 -45.63 10.15
C LEU A 474 -68.66 -44.26 9.79
N ILE A 475 -69.06 -43.51 10.81
CA ILE A 475 -69.70 -42.21 10.68
C ILE A 475 -68.95 -41.17 11.50
N ASN A 476 -69.27 -39.90 11.27
CA ASN A 476 -68.61 -38.77 11.97
C ASN A 476 -67.09 -38.80 11.80
N LEU A 477 -66.61 -39.16 10.61
CA LEU A 477 -65.19 -39.19 10.30
C LEU A 477 -64.66 -37.76 10.20
N VAL A 478 -63.81 -37.37 11.14
CA VAL A 478 -63.22 -36.02 11.21
C VAL A 478 -61.71 -36.13 11.26
N GLU A 479 -61.06 -35.77 10.16
CA GLU A 479 -59.60 -35.66 10.05
C GLU A 479 -59.15 -34.29 10.57
N LYS A 480 -58.07 -34.28 11.37
CA LYS A 480 -57.39 -33.07 11.84
C LYS A 480 -55.96 -33.09 11.33
N ASP A 481 -55.61 -32.19 10.43
CA ASP A 481 -54.27 -32.09 9.82
C ASP A 481 -53.43 -31.02 10.52
N PHE A 482 -52.35 -31.44 11.19
CA PHE A 482 -51.42 -30.57 11.91
C PHE A 482 -50.17 -30.21 11.09
N ASN A 483 -50.09 -30.63 9.83
CA ASN A 483 -48.95 -30.31 8.97
C ASN A 483 -49.03 -28.91 8.36
N GLN A 484 -50.20 -28.25 8.42
CA GLN A 484 -50.45 -26.93 7.82
C GLN A 484 -50.25 -25.80 8.82
N VAL A 485 -49.01 -25.63 9.29
CA VAL A 485 -48.67 -24.59 10.28
C VAL A 485 -48.21 -23.27 9.68
N ALA A 486 -47.80 -23.26 8.42
CA ALA A 486 -47.52 -22.04 7.68
C ALA A 486 -48.57 -21.87 6.57
N THR A 487 -49.26 -20.73 6.56
CA THR A 487 -50.25 -20.35 5.55
C THR A 487 -49.85 -19.03 4.87
N GLU A 488 -50.66 -18.51 3.95
CA GLU A 488 -50.40 -17.18 3.39
C GLU A 488 -50.40 -16.07 4.45
N ASP A 489 -51.13 -16.24 5.55
CA ASP A 489 -51.11 -15.30 6.69
C ASP A 489 -49.81 -15.39 7.51
N SER A 490 -49.01 -16.45 7.32
CA SER A 490 -47.66 -16.58 7.86
C SER A 490 -46.61 -15.78 7.10
N ARG A 491 -46.96 -15.28 5.90
CA ARG A 491 -46.05 -14.49 5.07
C ARG A 491 -45.76 -13.17 5.74
N VAL A 492 -44.47 -12.82 5.81
CA VAL A 492 -44.04 -11.50 6.26
C VAL A 492 -43.35 -10.75 5.14
N SER A 493 -43.64 -9.47 5.06
CA SER A 493 -43.13 -8.55 4.06
C SER A 493 -42.54 -7.32 4.74
N GLY A 494 -41.56 -6.71 4.10
CA GLY A 494 -40.96 -5.48 4.60
C GLY A 494 -39.97 -4.90 3.61
N ASN A 495 -39.19 -3.92 4.06
CA ASN A 495 -38.09 -3.38 3.29
C ASN A 495 -36.88 -3.11 4.19
N VAL A 496 -35.77 -3.83 3.95
CA VAL A 496 -34.56 -3.76 4.77
C VAL A 496 -33.84 -2.41 4.70
N LEU A 497 -34.15 -1.57 3.72
CA LEU A 497 -33.56 -0.24 3.55
C LEU A 497 -34.39 0.87 4.22
N LEU A 498 -35.64 0.61 4.61
CA LEU A 498 -36.48 1.63 5.24
C LEU A 498 -35.98 1.99 6.65
N GLY A 499 -35.83 3.28 6.89
CA GLY A 499 -35.37 3.84 8.17
C GLY A 499 -33.87 3.66 8.41
N GLN A 500 -33.09 3.35 7.37
CA GLN A 500 -31.64 3.29 7.46
C GLN A 500 -31.03 4.68 7.27
N ASN A 501 -30.13 5.10 8.16
CA ASN A 501 -29.43 6.38 8.03
C ASN A 501 -28.13 6.19 7.24
N LEU A 502 -28.25 5.86 5.96
CA LEU A 502 -27.13 5.43 5.11
C LEU A 502 -27.01 6.26 3.81
N GLY A 503 -27.82 7.31 3.68
CA GLY A 503 -27.99 8.14 2.48
C GLY A 503 -29.41 8.70 2.46
N GLN A 504 -29.77 9.46 1.43
CA GLN A 504 -31.20 9.64 1.11
C GLN A 504 -31.73 8.26 0.69
N ASP A 505 -32.81 7.77 1.31
CA ASP A 505 -33.35 6.41 1.14
C ASP A 505 -33.42 5.94 -0.33
N ASP A 506 -33.61 6.88 -1.27
CA ASP A 506 -33.71 6.64 -2.71
C ASP A 506 -32.42 6.14 -3.39
N ASN A 507 -31.23 6.34 -2.79
CA ASN A 507 -29.94 5.97 -3.40
C ASN A 507 -29.40 4.62 -2.94
N LEU A 508 -30.06 3.95 -2.00
CA LEU A 508 -29.60 2.68 -1.45
C LEU A 508 -30.13 1.49 -2.24
N ILE A 509 -29.26 0.50 -2.45
CA ILE A 509 -29.64 -0.80 -3.01
C ILE A 509 -29.07 -1.95 -2.20
N VAL A 510 -29.73 -3.10 -2.24
CA VAL A 510 -29.18 -4.37 -1.77
C VAL A 510 -28.43 -5.02 -2.92
N THR A 511 -27.15 -5.35 -2.71
CA THR A 511 -26.30 -5.98 -3.74
C THR A 511 -26.15 -7.47 -3.54
N ASP A 512 -26.07 -7.92 -2.30
CA ASP A 512 -25.79 -9.30 -1.95
C ASP A 512 -26.53 -9.73 -0.69
N ILE A 513 -26.75 -11.03 -0.56
CA ILE A 513 -27.55 -11.63 0.51
C ILE A 513 -27.09 -13.07 0.74
N ARG A 514 -27.21 -13.55 1.98
CA ARG A 514 -27.02 -14.95 2.36
C ARG A 514 -27.81 -15.32 3.60
N GLU A 515 -28.14 -16.59 3.73
CA GLU A 515 -28.51 -17.16 5.04
C GLU A 515 -27.26 -17.16 5.94
N LYS A 516 -27.38 -16.66 7.17
CA LYS A 516 -26.24 -16.31 8.03
C LYS A 516 -25.47 -17.54 8.53
N SER A 517 -26.13 -18.67 8.71
CA SER A 517 -25.58 -19.87 9.37
C SER A 517 -24.81 -20.79 8.42
N ALA A 518 -25.17 -20.83 7.13
CA ALA A 518 -24.69 -21.81 6.16
C ALA A 518 -24.80 -21.35 4.69
N GLY A 519 -25.28 -20.14 4.41
CA GLY A 519 -25.50 -19.65 3.05
C GLY A 519 -24.24 -19.12 2.35
N THR A 520 -24.07 -19.51 1.08
CA THR A 520 -23.15 -18.81 0.16
C THR A 520 -23.75 -17.45 -0.22
N SER A 521 -22.92 -16.41 -0.28
CA SER A 521 -23.35 -15.09 -0.76
C SER A 521 -23.86 -15.17 -2.20
N GLN A 522 -25.06 -14.63 -2.42
CA GLN A 522 -25.69 -14.52 -3.73
C GLN A 522 -25.93 -13.05 -4.04
N SER A 523 -25.65 -12.64 -5.28
CA SER A 523 -25.96 -11.28 -5.72
C SER A 523 -27.45 -11.13 -6.05
N ILE A 524 -28.00 -9.95 -5.83
CA ILE A 524 -29.40 -9.65 -6.12
C ILE A 524 -29.61 -9.42 -7.62
N GLY A 525 -30.45 -10.25 -8.23
CA GLY A 525 -30.85 -10.13 -9.63
C GLY A 525 -31.76 -8.94 -9.90
N ILE A 526 -31.95 -8.58 -11.17
CA ILE A 526 -32.83 -7.46 -11.55
C ILE A 526 -34.30 -7.71 -11.19
N ASN A 527 -34.72 -8.98 -11.16
CA ASN A 527 -36.07 -9.42 -10.77
C ASN A 527 -36.11 -9.88 -9.30
N GLY A 528 -35.10 -9.51 -8.51
CA GLY A 528 -34.86 -10.05 -7.18
C GLY A 528 -34.17 -11.42 -7.18
N THR A 529 -33.91 -11.92 -5.98
CA THR A 529 -33.26 -13.21 -5.72
C THR A 529 -34.04 -13.97 -4.66
N GLU A 530 -34.22 -15.26 -4.90
CA GLU A 530 -34.82 -16.21 -3.96
C GLU A 530 -33.73 -16.97 -3.21
N ILE A 531 -33.89 -17.12 -1.90
CA ILE A 531 -32.92 -17.77 -1.01
C ILE A 531 -33.65 -18.76 -0.15
N GLN A 532 -33.15 -19.99 -0.18
CA GLN A 532 -33.62 -21.03 0.71
C GLN A 532 -32.93 -20.90 2.07
N GLY A 533 -33.71 -20.47 3.06
CA GLY A 533 -33.33 -20.52 4.46
C GLY A 533 -33.50 -21.92 5.05
N LYS A 534 -33.12 -22.06 6.31
CA LYS A 534 -33.27 -23.32 7.05
C LYS A 534 -34.74 -23.63 7.34
N TYR A 535 -35.48 -22.60 7.74
CA TYR A 535 -36.85 -22.64 8.23
C TYR A 535 -37.87 -21.98 7.29
N GLY A 536 -37.42 -21.36 6.19
CA GLY A 536 -38.31 -20.73 5.22
C GLY A 536 -37.58 -20.31 3.96
N GLN A 537 -38.27 -19.56 3.12
CA GLN A 537 -37.76 -19.04 1.85
C GLN A 537 -37.91 -17.52 1.84
N LEU A 538 -36.84 -16.82 1.47
CA LEU A 538 -36.81 -15.36 1.34
C LEU A 538 -36.70 -14.97 -0.14
N GLN A 539 -37.60 -14.12 -0.61
CA GLN A 539 -37.45 -13.39 -1.86
C GLN A 539 -37.09 -11.94 -1.53
N ILE A 540 -35.99 -11.41 -2.08
CA ILE A 540 -35.53 -10.03 -1.82
C ILE A 540 -35.15 -9.32 -3.13
N ASN A 541 -35.45 -8.03 -3.22
CA ASN A 541 -35.20 -7.18 -4.38
C ASN A 541 -34.09 -6.16 -4.12
N LYS A 542 -33.54 -5.57 -5.19
CA LYS A 542 -32.48 -4.54 -5.08
C LYS A 542 -32.93 -3.30 -4.31
N ASN A 543 -34.21 -2.93 -4.39
CA ASN A 543 -34.78 -1.81 -3.63
C ASN A 543 -35.07 -2.16 -2.15
N GLY A 544 -34.60 -3.31 -1.68
CA GLY A 544 -34.73 -3.74 -0.29
C GLY A 544 -36.05 -4.40 0.07
N THR A 545 -37.07 -4.36 -0.80
CA THR A 545 -38.34 -5.05 -0.52
C THR A 545 -38.14 -6.56 -0.49
N TYR A 546 -38.77 -7.21 0.47
CA TYR A 546 -38.67 -8.65 0.63
C TYR A 546 -39.99 -9.28 1.06
N ASN A 547 -40.11 -10.58 0.78
CA ASN A 547 -41.16 -11.46 1.25
C ASN A 547 -40.53 -12.73 1.80
N TYR A 548 -40.92 -13.14 3.00
CA TYR A 548 -40.50 -14.39 3.60
C TYR A 548 -41.71 -15.29 3.85
N MET A 549 -41.56 -16.56 3.46
CA MET A 549 -42.54 -17.61 3.72
C MET A 549 -41.89 -18.72 4.56
N PRO A 550 -42.37 -18.97 5.79
CA PRO A 550 -41.93 -20.12 6.58
C PRO A 550 -42.26 -21.46 5.91
N LYS A 551 -41.48 -22.49 6.22
CA LYS A 551 -41.85 -23.88 5.91
C LYS A 551 -42.99 -24.30 6.82
N SER A 552 -43.88 -25.13 6.30
CA SER A 552 -44.96 -25.71 7.09
C SER A 552 -44.45 -26.91 7.89
N ASP A 553 -43.78 -26.64 9.02
CA ASP A 553 -43.23 -27.64 9.93
C ASP A 553 -43.38 -27.19 11.39
N ARG A 554 -43.94 -28.03 12.26
CA ARG A 554 -44.09 -27.71 13.69
C ARG A 554 -42.75 -27.59 14.42
N ALA A 555 -41.70 -28.24 13.94
CA ALA A 555 -40.38 -28.20 14.58
C ALA A 555 -39.70 -26.81 14.50
N ILE A 556 -40.20 -25.91 13.65
CA ILE A 556 -39.64 -24.58 13.45
C ILE A 556 -40.25 -23.50 14.36
N VAL A 557 -41.26 -23.85 15.16
CA VAL A 557 -41.87 -22.93 16.13
C VAL A 557 -40.84 -22.48 17.17
N GLY A 558 -40.82 -21.18 17.45
CA GLY A 558 -39.89 -20.52 18.37
C GLY A 558 -38.47 -20.36 17.82
N LYS A 559 -38.20 -20.76 16.56
CA LYS A 559 -36.89 -20.56 15.93
C LYS A 559 -36.75 -19.15 15.38
N VAL A 560 -35.50 -18.76 15.13
CA VAL A 560 -35.15 -17.49 14.50
C VAL A 560 -34.34 -17.79 13.24
N GLU A 561 -34.72 -17.17 12.14
CA GLU A 561 -33.99 -17.19 10.89
C GLU A 561 -33.27 -15.86 10.69
N LEU A 562 -32.00 -15.91 10.27
CA LEU A 562 -31.16 -14.73 10.09
C LEU A 562 -30.60 -14.69 8.66
N PHE A 563 -30.82 -13.58 7.96
CA PHE A 563 -30.19 -13.32 6.67
C PHE A 563 -29.24 -12.13 6.78
N GLU A 564 -28.02 -12.26 6.28
CA GLU A 564 -27.06 -11.16 6.18
C GLU A 564 -27.11 -10.58 4.76
N PHE A 565 -27.28 -9.27 4.64
CA PHE A 565 -27.32 -8.56 3.37
C PHE A 565 -26.27 -7.46 3.30
N THR A 566 -25.86 -7.11 2.08
CA THR A 566 -24.99 -5.98 1.79
C THR A 566 -25.82 -4.88 1.13
N MET A 567 -25.83 -3.71 1.74
CA MET A 567 -26.36 -2.47 1.18
C MET A 567 -25.25 -1.69 0.49
N LYS A 568 -25.61 -0.93 -0.52
CA LYS A 568 -24.72 -0.05 -1.27
C LYS A 568 -25.40 1.28 -1.52
N ASP A 569 -24.73 2.38 -1.20
CA ASP A 569 -25.10 3.71 -1.68
C ASP A 569 -24.62 3.87 -3.13
N THR A 570 -25.54 4.13 -4.05
CA THR A 570 -25.24 4.29 -5.47
C THR A 570 -24.61 5.63 -5.81
N ALA A 571 -24.71 6.64 -4.94
CA ALA A 571 -24.12 7.96 -5.14
C ALA A 571 -22.60 7.94 -4.96
N ASP A 572 -22.09 7.17 -3.99
CA ASP A 572 -20.67 7.15 -3.63
C ASP A 572 -20.04 5.74 -3.53
N ASN A 573 -20.80 4.69 -3.85
CA ASN A 573 -20.38 3.29 -3.85
C ASN A 573 -19.96 2.71 -2.50
N ARG A 574 -20.22 3.39 -1.37
CA ARG A 574 -19.98 2.81 -0.04
C ARG A 574 -20.91 1.63 0.20
N THR A 575 -20.45 0.65 0.98
CA THR A 575 -21.24 -0.53 1.35
C THR A 575 -21.29 -0.76 2.86
N ALA A 576 -22.39 -1.35 3.32
CA ALA A 576 -22.56 -1.79 4.71
C ALA A 576 -23.30 -3.12 4.76
N LYS A 577 -23.04 -3.89 5.82
CA LYS A 577 -23.74 -5.14 6.08
C LYS A 577 -24.86 -4.95 7.09
N GLY A 578 -26.02 -5.54 6.82
CA GLY A 578 -27.18 -5.59 7.70
C GLY A 578 -27.61 -7.02 7.99
N THR A 579 -28.52 -7.18 8.95
CA THR A 579 -29.14 -8.48 9.26
C THR A 579 -30.66 -8.32 9.26
N LEU A 580 -31.35 -9.19 8.52
CA LEU A 580 -32.79 -9.40 8.59
C LEU A 580 -33.05 -10.59 9.53
N GLU A 581 -33.83 -10.33 10.57
CA GLU A 581 -34.21 -11.31 11.59
C GLU A 581 -35.71 -11.61 11.46
N ILE A 582 -36.02 -12.89 11.29
CA ILE A 582 -37.39 -13.39 11.27
C ILE A 582 -37.58 -14.36 12.42
N GLN A 583 -38.42 -13.99 13.39
CA GLN A 583 -38.81 -14.86 14.47
C GLN A 583 -40.07 -15.66 14.09
N LEU A 584 -40.02 -16.98 14.27
CA LEU A 584 -41.09 -17.90 13.93
C LEU A 584 -41.93 -18.14 15.17
N GLY A 585 -42.97 -17.32 15.34
CA GLY A 585 -43.78 -17.29 16.56
C GLY A 585 -45.06 -18.10 16.43
N GLU A 586 -45.49 -18.74 17.51
CA GLU A 586 -46.83 -19.33 17.60
C GLU A 586 -47.89 -18.23 17.73
N VAL A 587 -48.98 -18.37 16.98
CA VAL A 587 -50.22 -17.65 17.26
C VAL A 587 -51.10 -18.59 18.09
N ALA A 588 -51.36 -18.21 19.34
CA ALA A 588 -52.36 -18.91 20.14
C ALA A 588 -53.72 -18.80 19.43
N GLY A 589 -54.34 -19.95 19.16
CA GLY A 589 -55.67 -20.04 18.54
C GLY A 589 -56.70 -19.18 19.27
N LYS A 590 -57.57 -18.53 18.50
CA LYS A 590 -58.69 -17.73 19.02
C LYS A 590 -59.85 -18.58 19.50
#